data_AF-A0A958BW99-F1
#
_entry.id   AF-A0A958BW99-F1
#
_cell.length_a   1.000
_cell.length_b   1.000
_cell.length_c   1.000
_cell.angle_alpha   90.00
_cell.angle_beta   90.00
_cell.angle_gamma   90.00
#
_symmetry.space_group_name_H-M   'P 1'
#
loop_
_entity.id
_entity.type
_entity.pdbx_description
1 polymer ?
#
loop_
_entity_poly.entity_id
_entity_poly.type
_entity_poly.pdbx_seq_one_letter_code
_entity_poly.pdbx_strand_id
1 'polypeptide(L)'
;MHQTYTLSHTDAMKIVTAIQSQLEQENKGAAIAVADEHGELMAFVRTDGCPLASIYIAMNKAFTASRERKESKAVGAASKEEGFP
;
A
#
# COMPACT_ATOMS: atom_id res chain seq x y z
N MET A 1 9.59 12.81 -26.81
CA MET A 1 8.27 12.25 -26.47
C MET A 1 8.49 11.28 -25.33
N HIS A 2 8.00 11.56 -24.12
CA HIS A 2 8.13 10.64 -22.98
C HIS A 2 6.86 9.80 -22.87
N GLN A 3 7.02 8.50 -22.67
CA GLN A 3 5.95 7.56 -22.38
C GLN A 3 5.98 7.22 -20.90
N THR A 4 4.83 7.30 -20.23
CA THR A 4 4.65 6.90 -18.83
C THR A 4 3.72 5.69 -18.77
N TYR A 5 3.93 4.84 -17.77
CA TYR A 5 3.08 3.69 -17.49
C TYR A 5 2.41 3.92 -16.15
N THR A 6 1.08 3.94 -16.15
CA THR A 6 0.26 4.18 -14.96
C THR A 6 -0.56 2.94 -14.64
N LEU A 7 -0.84 2.76 -13.35
CA LEU A 7 -1.66 1.64 -12.89
C LEU A 7 -3.11 1.87 -13.32
N SER A 8 -3.75 0.87 -13.93
CA SER A 8 -5.19 0.94 -14.21
C SER A 8 -6.00 0.49 -12.99
N HIS A 9 -7.28 0.87 -12.94
CA HIS A 9 -8.22 0.33 -11.96
C HIS A 9 -8.25 -1.21 -11.95
N THR A 10 -8.23 -1.83 -13.14
CA THR A 10 -8.22 -3.28 -13.28
C THR A 10 -6.98 -3.91 -12.64
N ASP A 11 -5.83 -3.26 -12.75
CA ASP A 11 -4.59 -3.76 -12.14
C ASP A 11 -4.60 -3.58 -10.62
N ALA A 12 -5.11 -2.45 -10.12
CA ALA A 12 -5.30 -2.24 -8.68
C ALA A 12 -6.22 -3.32 -8.07
N MET A 13 -7.32 -3.66 -8.74
CA MET A 13 -8.22 -4.72 -8.28
C MET A 13 -7.57 -6.10 -8.33
N LYS A 14 -6.78 -6.41 -9.37
CA LYS A 14 -6.02 -7.68 -9.42
C LYS A 14 -5.06 -7.81 -8.23
N ILE A 15 -4.35 -6.73 -7.88
CA ILE A 15 -3.41 -6.71 -6.75
C ILE A 15 -4.15 -7.01 -5.44
N VAL A 16 -5.26 -6.29 -5.19
CA VAL A 16 -6.03 -6.46 -3.95
C VAL A 16 -6.61 -7.87 -3.85
N THR A 17 -7.21 -8.39 -4.92
CA THR A 17 -7.80 -9.74 -4.94
C THR A 17 -6.74 -10.82 -4.72
N ALA A 18 -5.56 -10.69 -5.33
CA ALA A 18 -4.48 -11.65 -5.14
C ALA A 18 -3.99 -11.70 -3.67
N ILE A 19 -3.81 -10.54 -3.04
CA ILE A 19 -3.39 -10.44 -1.63
C ILE A 19 -4.50 -10.97 -0.70
N GLN A 20 -5.76 -10.60 -0.97
CA GLN A 20 -6.91 -11.09 -0.20
C GLN A 20 -6.98 -12.61 -0.24
N SER A 21 -6.88 -13.23 -1.42
CA SER A 21 -6.92 -14.68 -1.58
C SER A 21 -5.83 -15.39 -0.76
N GLN A 22 -4.62 -14.85 -0.72
CA GLN A 22 -3.53 -15.39 0.09
C GLN A 22 -3.82 -15.27 1.59
N LEU A 23 -4.36 -14.13 2.04
CA LEU A 23 -4.71 -13.90 3.44
C LEU A 23 -5.82 -14.84 3.91
N GLU A 24 -6.80 -15.11 3.06
CA GLU A 24 -7.88 -16.07 3.34
C GLU A 24 -7.34 -17.50 3.48
N GLN A 25 -6.43 -17.93 2.59
CA GLN A 25 -5.75 -19.23 2.71
C GLN A 25 -4.97 -19.38 4.01
N GLU A 26 -4.37 -18.30 4.50
CA GLU A 26 -3.60 -18.27 5.75
C GLU A 26 -4.44 -17.95 6.99
N ASN A 27 -5.75 -17.69 6.82
CA ASN A 27 -6.68 -17.25 7.86
C ASN A 27 -6.18 -16.01 8.64
N LYS A 28 -5.65 -15.02 7.92
CA LYS A 28 -5.08 -13.78 8.47
C LYS A 28 -5.92 -12.55 8.11
N GLY A 29 -6.14 -11.68 9.09
CA GLY A 29 -6.74 -10.37 8.89
C GLY A 29 -5.72 -9.29 8.53
N ALA A 30 -5.94 -8.55 7.44
CA ALA A 30 -5.12 -7.39 7.08
C ALA A 30 -5.91 -6.29 6.37
N ALA A 31 -5.31 -5.10 6.31
CA ALA A 31 -5.77 -3.97 5.50
C ALA A 31 -4.81 -3.83 4.32
N ILE A 32 -5.38 -3.81 3.11
CA ILE A 32 -4.67 -3.74 1.84
C ILE A 32 -5.03 -2.41 1.21
N ALA A 33 -4.03 -1.62 0.85
CA ALA A 33 -4.22 -0.34 0.16
C ALA A 33 -3.34 -0.31 -1.09
N VAL A 34 -3.91 0.11 -2.21
CA VAL A 34 -3.20 0.37 -3.46
C VAL A 34 -3.37 1.84 -3.80
N ALA A 35 -2.26 2.53 -4.00
CA ALA A 35 -2.23 3.92 -4.41
C ALA A 35 -1.58 4.07 -5.79
N ASP A 36 -1.95 5.11 -6.51
CA ASP A 36 -1.31 5.45 -7.79
C ASP A 36 0.09 6.04 -7.58
N GLU A 37 0.70 6.48 -8.68
CA GLU A 37 2.04 7.07 -8.68
C GLU A 37 2.12 8.46 -8.01
N HIS A 38 0.97 9.11 -7.80
CA HIS A 38 0.87 10.38 -7.10
C HIS A 38 0.59 10.19 -5.60
N GLY A 39 0.23 8.97 -5.17
CA GLY A 39 -0.13 8.63 -3.80
C GLY A 39 -1.64 8.60 -3.55
N GLU A 40 -2.45 8.75 -4.60
CA GLU A 40 -3.91 8.75 -4.49
C GLU A 40 -4.44 7.33 -4.36
N LEU A 41 -5.37 7.13 -3.43
CA LEU A 41 -5.92 5.80 -3.14
C LEU A 41 -6.77 5.30 -4.32
N MET A 42 -6.38 4.17 -4.89
CA MET A 42 -7.09 3.53 -5.99
C MET A 42 -7.99 2.37 -5.53
N ALA A 43 -7.53 1.58 -4.57
CA ALA A 43 -8.28 0.45 -4.05
C ALA A 43 -7.93 0.19 -2.58
N PHE A 44 -8.92 -0.26 -1.82
CA PHE A 44 -8.74 -0.61 -0.41
C PHE A 44 -9.65 -1.78 -0.01
N VAL A 45 -9.08 -2.75 0.70
CA VAL A 45 -9.83 -3.85 1.33
C VAL A 45 -9.35 -4.05 2.76
N ARG A 46 -10.29 -4.26 3.67
CA ARG A 46 -10.01 -4.74 5.03
C ARG A 46 -10.68 -6.09 5.20
N THR A 47 -9.88 -7.12 5.42
CA THR A 47 -10.41 -8.47 5.66
C THR A 47 -10.81 -8.66 7.13
N ASP A 48 -11.54 -9.74 7.39
CA ASP A 48 -11.98 -10.09 8.74
C ASP A 48 -10.80 -10.35 9.68
N GLY A 49 -10.97 -10.03 10.96
CA GLY A 49 -9.90 -10.11 11.96
C GLY A 49 -8.82 -9.02 11.86
N CYS A 50 -8.88 -8.12 10.87
CA CYS A 50 -7.97 -6.99 10.77
C CYS A 50 -8.30 -5.88 11.79
N PRO A 51 -7.34 -5.44 12.63
CA PRO A 51 -7.53 -4.31 13.55
C PRO A 51 -7.89 -3.00 12.82
N LEU A 52 -8.77 -2.18 13.42
CA LEU A 52 -9.19 -0.90 12.82
C LEU A 52 -8.03 0.08 12.60
N ALA A 53 -7.04 0.08 13.48
CA ALA A 53 -5.83 0.91 13.34
C ALA A 53 -5.07 0.63 12.03
N SER A 54 -5.15 -0.61 11.51
CA SER A 54 -4.48 -1.00 10.27
C SER A 54 -5.01 -0.28 9.03
N ILE A 55 -6.24 0.26 9.07
CA ILE A 55 -6.87 0.97 7.95
C ILE A 55 -5.99 2.15 7.50
N TYR A 56 -5.77 3.11 8.40
CA TYR A 56 -4.97 4.29 8.09
C TYR A 56 -3.49 3.97 7.95
N ILE A 57 -2.98 2.97 8.68
CA ILE A 57 -1.59 2.52 8.53
C ILE A 57 -1.34 2.01 7.10
N ALA A 58 -2.23 1.17 6.55
CA ALA A 58 -2.08 0.66 5.20
C ALA A 58 -2.13 1.77 4.15
N MET A 59 -3.13 2.66 4.24
CA MET A 59 -3.27 3.80 3.32
C MET A 59 -2.05 4.73 3.37
N ASN A 60 -1.55 5.07 4.57
CA ASN A 60 -0.37 5.94 4.71
C ASN A 60 0.92 5.27 4.24
N LYS A 61 1.06 3.95 4.41
CA LYS A 61 2.19 3.20 3.85
C LYS A 61 2.18 3.21 2.32
N ALA A 62 1.00 3.02 1.70
CA ALA A 62 0.85 3.09 0.25
C ALA A 62 1.18 4.50 -0.27
N PHE A 63 0.59 5.54 0.33
CA PHE A 63 0.90 6.95 0.03
C PHE A 63 2.40 7.22 0.13
N THR A 64 3.02 6.92 1.28
CA THR A 64 4.45 7.20 1.49
C THR A 64 5.30 6.47 0.47
N ALA A 65 5.01 5.20 0.19
CA ALA A 65 5.79 4.43 -0.77
C ALA A 65 5.67 4.99 -2.20
N SER A 66 4.47 5.42 -2.61
CA SER A 66 4.25 6.08 -3.89
C SER A 66 5.00 7.42 -4.01
N ARG A 67 4.93 8.26 -2.96
CA ARG A 67 5.58 9.59 -2.96
C ARG A 67 7.10 9.51 -2.90
N GLU A 68 7.62 8.63 -2.06
CA GLU A 68 9.06 8.46 -1.82
C GLU A 68 9.73 7.54 -2.84
N ARG A 69 8.94 6.90 -3.71
CA ARG A 69 9.38 5.96 -4.75
C ARG A 69 10.29 4.85 -4.19
N LYS A 70 10.01 4.43 -2.96
CA LYS A 70 10.72 3.38 -2.22
C LYS A 70 9.80 2.79 -1.16
N GLU A 71 10.15 1.65 -0.59
CA GLU A 71 9.35 1.05 0.48
C GLU A 71 9.23 1.99 1.69
N SER A 72 8.03 2.16 2.24
CA SER A 72 7.80 3.00 3.43
C SER A 72 8.62 2.55 4.64
N LYS A 73 8.98 1.26 4.73
CA LYS A 73 9.91 0.74 5.74
C LYS A 73 11.31 1.35 5.62
N ALA A 74 11.82 1.48 4.39
CA ALA A 74 13.13 2.08 4.13
C ALA A 74 13.14 3.57 4.47
N VAL A 75 12.04 4.29 4.17
CA VAL A 75 11.85 5.68 4.60
C VAL A 75 11.93 5.79 6.13
N GLY A 76 11.16 4.96 6.84
CA GLY A 76 11.17 4.96 8.30
C GLY A 76 12.50 4.53 8.94
N ALA A 77 13.31 3.73 8.25
CA ALA A 77 14.66 3.38 8.69
C ALA A 77 15.61 4.58 8.54
N ALA A 78 15.64 5.20 7.36
CA ALA A 78 16.46 6.37 7.09
C ALA A 78 16.15 7.53 8.07
N SER A 79 14.87 7.79 8.34
CA SER A 79 14.45 8.80 9.33
C SER A 79 15.03 8.58 10.73
N LYS A 80 15.26 7.33 11.14
CA LYS A 80 15.85 7.00 12.45
C LYS A 80 17.37 7.14 12.45
N GLU A 81 18.01 6.79 11.34
CA GLU A 81 19.47 6.77 11.20
C GLU A 81 20.04 8.17 10.95
N GLU A 82 19.42 8.93 10.05
CA GLU A 82 19.92 10.22 9.55
C GLU A 82 19.37 11.40 10.37
N GLY A 83 18.35 11.16 11.20
CA GLY A 83 17.50 12.20 11.75
C GLY A 83 16.53 12.73 10.69
N PHE A 84 15.30 13.01 11.09
CA PHE A 84 14.38 13.76 10.22
C PHE A 84 14.95 15.18 10.04
N PRO A 85 14.79 15.84 8.88
CA PRO A 85 14.88 17.30 8.87
C PRO A 85 13.90 17.92 9.89
#